data_AF-A0A0K6FWU1-F1
#
_entry.id   AF-A0A0K6FWU1-F1
#
_cell.length_a   1.000
_cell.length_b   1.000
_cell.length_c   1.000
_cell.angle_alpha   90.00
_cell.angle_beta   90.00
_cell.angle_gamma   90.00
#
_symmetry.space_group_name_H-M   'P 1'
#
loop_
_entity.id
_entity.type
_entity.pdbx_description
1 polymer ?
#
loop_
_entity_poly.entity_id
_entity_poly.type
_entity_poly.pdbx_seq_one_letter_code
_entity_poly.pdbx_strand_id
1 'polypeptide(L)'
;MMRKLARVQESYFFYIGGLLSSRDMKLLEPLKTVAANSPMLENLIVDFKNIPMTLEHMISSLGTDFTLPRLKTFHLGGCLDPSPEDIDLPKPSSHGASHFQAFLSRHPRLNELKLDCPFFHEFHKKFDPAILAQGLPMLLAFSGPRFIYEQLLYYPIAQQIRGLSIGGWNWESGRPGPEKGSTDKLHLPELRSLEIQEDNVPKAMEILETVLPAAAGLESLYTPAMPHNYHKDFLVLLTHTPKLQDICLWNYDSDFNGKDAPVPSGFNRIELVVAMKDMFPDLEIECLGDWD
;
A
#
# COMPACT_ATOMS: atom_id res chain seq x y z
N MET A 1 -14.83 14.79 15.74
CA MET A 1 -14.20 15.72 16.72
C MET A 1 -12.71 15.79 16.39
N MET A 2 -12.19 16.91 15.88
CA MET A 2 -10.78 17.05 15.48
C MET A 2 -9.90 17.39 16.70
N ARG A 3 -8.77 16.70 16.88
CA ARG A 3 -7.72 17.03 17.87
C ARG A 3 -6.41 17.37 17.13
N LYS A 4 -5.78 18.48 17.51
CA LYS A 4 -4.49 18.96 16.97
C LYS A 4 -3.43 18.78 18.07
N LEU A 5 -2.32 18.11 17.77
CA LEU A 5 -1.16 17.93 18.67
C LEU A 5 0.12 18.52 18.05
N ALA A 6 1.13 18.73 18.89
CA ALA A 6 2.14 19.82 18.86
C ALA A 6 3.27 19.75 17.81
N ARG A 7 3.95 20.90 17.63
CA ARG A 7 5.06 21.23 16.70
C ARG A 7 6.36 20.44 16.93
N VAL A 8 6.67 19.50 16.04
CA VAL A 8 8.02 19.18 15.50
C VAL A 8 7.76 18.56 14.12
N GLN A 9 8.17 19.23 13.04
CA GLN A 9 7.60 19.08 11.68
C GLN A 9 6.08 19.39 11.66
N GLU A 10 5.62 20.22 10.72
CA GLU A 10 4.18 20.42 10.57
C GLU A 10 3.61 19.16 9.90
N SER A 11 3.26 18.20 10.75
CA SER A 11 2.50 17.01 10.41
C SER A 11 1.08 17.21 10.90
N TYR A 12 0.11 17.05 10.00
CA TYR A 12 -1.30 17.06 10.39
C TYR A 12 -1.89 15.69 10.15
N PHE A 13 -2.50 15.16 11.20
CA PHE A 13 -3.24 13.91 11.19
C PHE A 13 -4.73 14.26 11.26
N PHE A 14 -5.46 13.92 10.21
CA PHE A 14 -6.91 14.07 10.15
C PHE A 14 -7.55 12.71 10.33
N TYR A 15 -8.22 12.53 11.46
CA TYR A 15 -9.12 11.42 11.69
C TYR A 15 -10.55 11.89 11.44
N ILE A 16 -11.19 11.32 10.42
CA ILE A 16 -12.58 11.62 10.08
C ILE A 16 -13.37 10.33 10.33
N GLY A 17 -14.33 10.37 11.26
CA GLY A 17 -15.16 9.22 11.61
C GLY A 17 -16.60 9.60 11.93
N GLY A 18 -17.54 8.73 11.55
CA GLY A 18 -18.98 8.85 11.77
C GLY A 18 -19.80 8.15 10.67
N LEU A 19 -21.02 7.70 10.99
CA LEU A 19 -22.00 7.24 10.00
C LEU A 19 -22.48 8.46 9.20
N LEU A 20 -22.07 8.56 7.94
CA LEU A 20 -22.35 9.72 7.11
C LEU A 20 -23.29 9.34 5.98
N SER A 21 -24.35 10.14 5.82
CA SER A 21 -25.15 10.12 4.61
C SER A 21 -24.33 10.68 3.46
N SER A 22 -24.53 10.17 2.24
CA SER A 22 -23.82 10.48 0.99
C SER A 22 -23.78 11.96 0.54
N ARG A 23 -24.27 12.91 1.35
CA ARG A 23 -24.47 14.32 0.99
C ARG A 23 -23.47 15.32 1.59
N ASP A 24 -22.61 14.92 2.51
CA ASP A 24 -21.71 15.87 3.20
C ASP A 24 -20.32 15.98 2.57
N MET A 25 -20.23 16.41 1.30
CA MET A 25 -18.96 16.81 0.67
C MET A 25 -18.25 17.98 1.40
N LYS A 26 -18.94 18.63 2.36
CA LYS A 26 -18.36 19.64 3.26
C LYS A 26 -17.29 19.08 4.22
N LEU A 27 -17.13 17.76 4.31
CA LEU A 27 -16.16 17.09 5.17
C LEU A 27 -14.70 17.48 4.87
N LEU A 28 -14.40 17.92 3.65
CA LEU A 28 -13.06 18.34 3.25
C LEU A 28 -12.82 19.85 3.33
N GLU A 29 -13.83 20.67 3.66
CA GLU A 29 -13.64 22.11 3.87
C GLU A 29 -12.64 22.43 5.00
N PRO A 30 -12.60 21.68 6.11
CA PRO A 30 -11.52 21.81 7.09
C PRO A 30 -10.14 21.56 6.48
N LEU A 31 -10.02 20.59 5.57
CA LEU A 31 -8.76 20.27 4.92
C LEU A 31 -8.32 21.39 3.97
N LYS A 32 -9.24 21.96 3.19
CA LYS A 32 -8.98 23.17 2.38
C LYS A 32 -8.56 24.36 3.24
N THR A 33 -9.23 24.55 4.37
CA THR A 33 -8.89 25.60 5.34
C THR A 33 -7.49 25.39 5.91
N VAL A 34 -7.11 24.15 6.24
CA VAL A 34 -5.74 23.86 6.71
C VAL A 34 -4.73 24.14 5.61
N ALA A 35 -4.98 23.73 4.37
CA ALA A 35 -4.08 24.02 3.25
C ALA A 35 -3.86 25.53 3.05
N ALA A 36 -4.93 26.33 3.13
CA ALA A 36 -4.85 27.78 3.03
C ALA A 36 -4.04 28.43 4.19
N ASN A 37 -4.12 27.87 5.40
CA ASN A 37 -3.51 28.43 6.60
C ASN A 37 -2.15 27.79 6.98
N SER A 38 -1.75 26.71 6.32
CA SER A 38 -0.55 25.92 6.65
C SER A 38 0.32 25.71 5.40
N PRO A 39 0.87 26.78 4.77
CA PRO A 39 1.67 26.65 3.55
C PRO A 39 3.00 25.89 3.77
N MET A 40 3.37 25.66 5.03
CA MET A 40 4.58 24.92 5.43
C MET A 40 4.30 23.44 5.74
N LEU A 41 3.06 22.97 5.55
CA LEU A 41 2.66 21.60 5.78
C LEU A 41 3.50 20.63 4.94
N GLU A 42 4.21 19.72 5.62
CA GLU A 42 5.04 18.71 4.95
C GLU A 42 4.36 17.33 4.91
N ASN A 43 3.53 17.02 5.92
CA ASN A 43 2.90 15.70 6.02
C ASN A 43 1.39 15.85 6.17
N LEU A 44 0.65 15.26 5.23
CA LEU A 44 -0.80 15.18 5.27
C LEU A 44 -1.22 13.72 5.35
N ILE A 45 -1.80 13.35 6.48
CA ILE A 45 -2.31 12.01 6.72
C ILE A 45 -3.81 12.13 6.96
N VAL A 46 -4.59 11.48 6.11
CA VAL A 46 -6.05 11.47 6.18
C VAL A 46 -6.50 10.02 6.31
N ASP A 47 -7.14 9.71 7.42
CA ASP A 47 -7.67 8.38 7.73
C ASP A 47 -9.17 8.46 7.94
N PHE A 48 -9.91 7.70 7.13
CA PHE A 48 -11.37 7.60 7.17
C PHE A 48 -11.78 6.32 7.91
N LYS A 49 -12.54 6.48 9.00
CA LYS A 49 -13.11 5.35 9.74
C LYS A 49 -14.62 5.32 9.58
N ASN A 50 -15.14 4.20 9.09
CA ASN A 50 -16.58 3.97 8.90
C ASN A 50 -17.24 4.99 7.96
N ILE A 51 -16.43 5.59 7.09
CA ILE A 51 -16.88 6.52 6.06
C ILE A 51 -16.49 5.89 4.74
N PRO A 52 -17.46 5.65 3.86
CA PRO A 52 -17.12 5.23 2.53
C PRO A 52 -16.52 6.44 1.82
N MET A 53 -15.22 6.42 1.61
CA MET A 53 -14.50 7.47 0.90
C MET A 53 -13.44 6.81 0.05
N THR A 54 -13.54 7.00 -1.26
CA THR A 54 -12.54 6.52 -2.21
C THR A 54 -11.55 7.62 -2.55
N LEU A 55 -10.41 7.26 -3.12
CA LEU A 55 -9.42 8.23 -3.60
C LEU A 55 -10.06 9.27 -4.53
N GLU A 56 -10.88 8.84 -5.49
CA GLU A 56 -11.49 9.70 -6.50
C GLU A 56 -12.44 10.72 -5.89
N HIS A 57 -13.20 10.32 -4.87
CA HIS A 57 -14.06 11.22 -4.12
C HIS A 57 -13.26 12.29 -3.40
N MET A 58 -12.21 11.87 -2.69
CA MET A 58 -11.36 12.78 -1.93
C MET A 58 -10.72 13.81 -2.86
N ILE A 59 -10.06 13.35 -3.91
CA ILE A 59 -9.32 14.22 -4.83
C ILE A 59 -10.26 15.14 -5.60
N SER A 60 -11.41 14.64 -6.08
CA SER A 60 -12.39 15.49 -6.78
C SER A 60 -12.94 16.59 -5.85
N SER A 61 -13.10 16.29 -4.57
CA SER A 61 -13.65 17.22 -3.57
C SER A 61 -12.64 18.27 -3.10
N LEU A 62 -11.34 17.94 -3.10
CA LEU A 62 -10.26 18.90 -2.86
C LEU A 62 -10.22 19.99 -3.95
N GLY A 63 -10.48 19.60 -5.20
CA GLY A 63 -10.55 20.52 -6.34
C GLY A 63 -9.20 20.81 -7.00
N THR A 64 -9.27 21.53 -8.13
CA THR A 64 -8.12 21.82 -9.03
C THR A 64 -7.15 22.86 -8.49
N ASP A 65 -7.51 23.57 -7.42
CA ASP A 65 -6.68 24.63 -6.83
C ASP A 65 -6.03 24.22 -5.50
N PHE A 66 -6.37 23.04 -4.97
CA PHE A 66 -5.77 22.52 -3.75
C PHE A 66 -4.26 22.23 -3.94
N THR A 67 -3.43 22.98 -3.23
CA THR A 67 -1.98 22.83 -3.27
C THR A 67 -1.37 22.93 -1.88
N LEU A 68 -0.39 22.08 -1.63
CA LEU A 68 0.46 22.07 -0.45
C LEU A 68 1.92 22.10 -0.93
N PRO A 69 2.51 23.29 -1.15
CA PRO A 69 3.79 23.42 -1.86
C PRO A 69 5.00 22.73 -1.21
N ARG A 70 4.88 22.36 0.07
CA ARG A 70 5.93 21.67 0.83
C ARG A 70 5.60 20.22 1.17
N LEU A 71 4.51 19.68 0.63
CA LEU A 71 4.08 18.32 0.89
C LEU A 71 5.14 17.31 0.44
N LYS A 72 5.55 16.47 1.37
CA LYS A 72 6.50 15.37 1.22
C LYS A 72 5.80 14.04 1.44
N THR A 73 4.95 13.96 2.47
CA THR A 73 4.21 12.75 2.80
C THR A 73 2.72 12.96 2.58
N PHE A 74 2.11 12.10 1.79
CA PHE A 74 0.66 12.05 1.61
C PHE A 74 0.13 10.64 1.86
N HIS A 75 -0.62 10.48 2.94
CA HIS A 75 -1.28 9.22 3.27
C HIS A 75 -2.79 9.38 3.19
N LEU A 76 -3.40 8.44 2.50
CA LEU A 76 -4.83 8.28 2.41
C LEU A 76 -5.19 6.88 2.88
N GLY A 77 -5.70 6.79 4.10
CA GLY A 77 -6.23 5.57 4.69
C GLY A 77 -7.75 5.60 4.74
N GLY A 78 -8.37 4.44 4.57
CA GLY A 78 -9.81 4.28 4.76
C GLY A 78 -10.17 2.84 5.06
N CYS A 79 -10.83 2.61 6.19
CA CYS A 79 -11.38 1.32 6.55
C CYS A 79 -12.88 1.28 6.24
N LEU A 80 -13.27 0.41 5.32
CA LEU A 80 -14.66 -0.01 5.16
C LEU A 80 -14.87 -1.27 6.00
N ASP A 81 -15.79 -1.24 6.95
CA ASP A 81 -16.33 -2.51 7.45
C ASP A 81 -16.90 -3.31 6.25
N PRO A 82 -16.66 -4.63 6.19
CA PRO A 82 -16.54 -5.40 4.95
C PRO A 82 -17.85 -5.72 4.21
N SER A 83 -18.91 -4.91 4.32
CA SER A 83 -20.09 -5.05 3.43
C SER A 83 -20.11 -3.92 2.40
N PRO A 84 -19.37 -4.06 1.28
CA PRO A 84 -19.47 -3.12 0.16
C PRO A 84 -20.83 -3.17 -0.55
N GLU A 85 -21.64 -4.22 -0.35
CA GLU A 85 -22.98 -4.34 -0.94
C GLU A 85 -23.98 -3.32 -0.37
N ASP A 86 -23.71 -2.77 0.83
CA ASP A 86 -24.58 -1.79 1.49
C ASP A 86 -24.12 -0.34 1.35
N ILE A 87 -23.01 -0.11 0.64
CA ILE A 87 -22.38 1.20 0.54
C ILE A 87 -22.84 1.92 -0.72
N ASP A 88 -23.92 2.70 -0.58
CA ASP A 88 -24.44 3.59 -1.61
C ASP A 88 -23.59 4.86 -1.74
N LEU A 89 -22.38 4.69 -2.27
CA LEU A 89 -21.55 5.83 -2.65
C LEU A 89 -22.00 6.41 -3.98
N PRO A 90 -22.19 7.75 -4.07
CA PRO A 90 -22.43 8.38 -5.35
C PRO A 90 -21.25 8.04 -6.26
N LYS A 91 -21.51 7.73 -7.51
CA LYS A 91 -20.42 7.50 -8.46
C LYS A 91 -19.58 8.78 -8.56
N PRO A 92 -18.25 8.72 -8.36
CA PRO A 92 -17.42 9.90 -8.49
C PRO A 92 -17.49 10.40 -9.94
N SER A 93 -17.11 11.66 -10.15
CA SER A 93 -17.00 12.21 -11.50
C SER A 93 -16.15 11.27 -12.38
N SER A 94 -16.48 11.15 -13.67
CA SER A 94 -15.78 10.29 -14.63
C SER A 94 -14.28 10.61 -14.83
N HIS A 95 -13.79 11.64 -14.13
CA HIS A 95 -12.47 12.26 -14.20
C HIS A 95 -11.57 11.96 -12.97
N GLY A 96 -11.93 11.01 -12.10
CA GLY A 96 -11.15 10.68 -10.89
C GLY A 96 -9.65 10.47 -11.13
N ALA A 97 -9.27 9.68 -12.15
CA ALA A 97 -7.87 9.45 -12.52
C ALA A 97 -7.16 10.75 -12.96
N SER A 98 -7.80 11.57 -13.80
CA SER A 98 -7.23 12.86 -14.23
C SER A 98 -7.11 13.87 -13.09
N HIS A 99 -8.05 13.88 -12.13
CA HIS A 99 -7.94 14.73 -10.95
C HIS A 99 -6.78 14.29 -10.05
N PHE A 100 -6.57 12.97 -9.90
CA PHE A 100 -5.43 12.44 -9.16
C PHE A 100 -4.10 12.77 -9.85
N GLN A 101 -4.02 12.64 -11.16
CA GLN A 101 -2.87 13.11 -11.93
C GLN A 101 -2.55 14.58 -11.68
N ALA A 102 -3.57 15.45 -11.77
CA ALA A 102 -3.41 16.87 -11.52
C ALA A 102 -3.04 17.16 -10.06
N PHE A 103 -3.52 16.36 -9.11
CA PHE A 103 -3.07 16.43 -7.72
C PHE A 103 -1.58 16.12 -7.61
N LEU A 104 -1.10 15.01 -8.16
CA LEU A 104 0.31 14.62 -8.08
C LEU A 104 1.23 15.65 -8.75
N SER A 105 0.87 16.19 -9.91
CA SER A 105 1.69 17.19 -10.61
C SER A 105 1.84 18.51 -9.84
N ARG A 106 0.90 18.83 -8.95
CA ARG A 106 1.00 20.00 -8.05
C ARG A 106 1.88 19.74 -6.82
N HIS A 107 2.25 18.49 -6.56
CA HIS A 107 3.02 18.07 -5.37
C HIS A 107 4.29 17.28 -5.75
N PRO A 108 5.20 17.82 -6.57
CA PRO A 108 6.36 17.08 -7.10
C PRO A 108 7.42 16.73 -6.04
N ARG A 109 7.29 17.26 -4.82
CA ARG A 109 8.21 17.03 -3.69
C ARG A 109 7.83 15.83 -2.83
N LEU A 110 6.74 15.14 -3.18
CA LEU A 110 6.29 13.94 -2.50
C LEU A 110 7.40 12.88 -2.53
N ASN A 111 7.81 12.44 -1.34
CA ASN A 111 8.75 11.35 -1.13
C ASN A 111 8.05 10.09 -0.58
N GLU A 112 6.86 10.23 0.02
CA GLU A 112 6.06 9.13 0.54
C GLU A 112 4.61 9.29 0.10
N LEU A 113 4.08 8.25 -0.55
CA LEU A 113 2.70 8.17 -0.99
C LEU A 113 2.09 6.87 -0.46
N LYS A 114 1.06 6.96 0.40
CA LYS A 114 0.31 5.79 0.87
C LYS A 114 -1.16 5.89 0.49
N LEU A 115 -1.68 4.85 -0.16
CA LEU A 115 -3.02 4.77 -0.71
C LEU A 115 -3.74 3.52 -0.18
N ASP A 116 -3.99 3.50 1.13
CA ASP A 116 -4.62 2.40 1.85
C ASP A 116 -6.14 2.63 1.94
N CYS A 117 -6.78 2.88 0.78
CA CYS A 117 -8.20 3.22 0.68
C CYS A 117 -8.87 2.51 -0.52
N PRO A 118 -10.21 2.43 -0.55
CA PRO A 118 -10.93 1.83 -1.68
C PRO A 118 -10.84 2.66 -2.97
N PHE A 119 -10.96 1.98 -4.11
CA PHE A 119 -10.99 2.56 -5.46
C PHE A 119 -12.20 2.04 -6.25
N PHE A 120 -12.73 2.85 -7.16
CA PHE A 120 -13.71 2.35 -8.13
C PHE A 120 -13.03 1.56 -9.23
N HIS A 121 -13.72 0.53 -9.72
CA HIS A 121 -13.23 -0.30 -10.82
C HIS A 121 -12.93 0.51 -12.09
N GLU A 122 -13.65 1.61 -12.35
CA GLU A 122 -13.36 2.49 -13.48
C GLU A 122 -12.04 3.27 -13.34
N PHE A 123 -11.59 3.55 -12.11
CA PHE A 123 -10.30 4.18 -11.90
C PHE A 123 -9.19 3.25 -12.33
N HIS A 124 -9.24 1.98 -11.93
CA HIS A 124 -8.29 0.96 -12.38
C HIS A 124 -8.15 0.92 -13.91
N LYS A 125 -9.26 1.00 -14.66
CA LYS A 125 -9.21 0.99 -16.14
C LYS A 125 -8.62 2.24 -16.79
N LYS A 126 -8.68 3.39 -16.10
CA LYS A 126 -8.32 4.70 -16.65
C LYS A 126 -7.01 5.25 -16.12
N PHE A 127 -6.53 4.71 -15.01
CA PHE A 127 -5.32 5.17 -14.39
C PHE A 127 -4.11 4.74 -15.21
N ASP A 128 -3.30 5.71 -15.63
CA ASP A 128 -2.01 5.47 -16.27
C ASP A 128 -0.89 5.58 -15.21
N PRO A 129 -0.24 4.47 -14.83
CA PRO A 129 0.81 4.49 -13.82
C PRO A 129 2.05 5.31 -14.23
N ALA A 130 2.25 5.59 -15.53
CA ALA A 130 3.31 6.50 -15.99
C ALA A 130 3.22 7.87 -15.32
N ILE A 131 2.00 8.27 -14.91
CA ILE A 131 1.73 9.50 -14.20
C ILE A 131 2.49 9.57 -12.87
N LEU A 132 2.64 8.46 -12.15
CA LEU A 132 3.40 8.44 -10.90
C LEU A 132 4.88 8.63 -11.18
N ALA A 133 5.41 7.91 -12.17
CA ALA A 133 6.80 8.03 -12.58
C ALA A 133 7.17 9.45 -13.04
N GLN A 134 6.27 10.12 -13.77
CA GLN A 134 6.48 11.48 -14.27
C GLN A 134 6.19 12.55 -13.21
N GLY A 135 5.16 12.36 -12.38
CA GLY A 135 4.67 13.35 -11.43
C GLY A 135 5.42 13.37 -10.10
N LEU A 136 6.07 12.27 -9.72
CA LEU A 136 6.68 12.09 -8.39
C LEU A 136 8.16 11.72 -8.49
N PRO A 137 9.02 12.59 -9.07
CA PRO A 137 10.43 12.27 -9.28
C PRO A 137 11.21 12.04 -7.96
N MET A 138 10.66 12.43 -6.81
CA MET A 138 11.29 12.29 -5.49
C MET A 138 10.73 11.11 -4.67
N LEU A 139 9.85 10.28 -5.23
CA LEU A 139 9.21 9.20 -4.48
C LEU A 139 10.25 8.18 -3.99
N LEU A 140 10.29 7.94 -2.68
CA LEU A 140 11.14 6.96 -2.01
C LEU A 140 10.33 5.85 -1.35
N ALA A 141 9.07 6.11 -0.98
CA ALA A 141 8.21 5.14 -0.35
C ALA A 141 6.82 5.14 -0.98
N PHE A 142 6.31 3.95 -1.31
CA PHE A 142 4.99 3.76 -1.87
C PHE A 142 4.22 2.68 -1.08
N SER A 143 3.00 2.99 -0.67
CA SER A 143 1.98 2.02 -0.23
C SER A 143 0.77 2.12 -1.12
N GLY A 144 0.25 1.01 -1.62
CA GLY A 144 -0.98 1.02 -2.38
C GLY A 144 -1.30 -0.29 -3.09
N PRO A 145 -2.34 -0.28 -3.94
CA PRO A 145 -2.85 -1.48 -4.56
C PRO A 145 -1.89 -2.09 -5.58
N ARG A 146 -1.92 -3.41 -5.68
CA ARG A 146 -1.07 -4.23 -6.56
C ARG A 146 -1.00 -3.72 -8.01
N PHE A 147 -2.14 -3.34 -8.61
CA PHE A 147 -2.18 -2.89 -10.01
C PHE A 147 -1.35 -1.63 -10.30
N ILE A 148 -1.14 -0.77 -9.28
CA ILE A 148 -0.29 0.40 -9.41
C ILE A 148 1.18 -0.03 -9.31
N TYR A 149 1.48 -0.83 -8.29
CA TYR A 149 2.82 -1.34 -8.03
C TYR A 149 3.40 -2.10 -9.24
N GLU A 150 2.66 -3.07 -9.80
CA GLU A 150 3.13 -3.90 -10.91
C GLU A 150 3.62 -3.04 -12.08
N GLN A 151 2.97 -1.91 -12.30
CA GLN A 151 3.29 -1.01 -13.39
C GLN A 151 4.44 -0.06 -13.01
N LEU A 152 4.50 0.40 -11.76
CA LEU A 152 5.60 1.22 -11.24
C LEU A 152 6.97 0.58 -11.42
N LEU A 153 7.05 -0.74 -11.30
CA LEU A 153 8.28 -1.52 -11.46
C LEU A 153 8.99 -1.32 -12.81
N TYR A 154 8.24 -0.99 -13.86
CA TYR A 154 8.77 -0.81 -15.21
C TYR A 154 9.31 0.60 -15.47
N TYR A 155 9.18 1.52 -14.51
CA TYR A 155 9.65 2.89 -14.66
C TYR A 155 10.95 3.14 -13.88
N PRO A 156 11.79 4.10 -14.32
CA PRO A 156 13.04 4.44 -13.62
C PRO A 156 12.88 4.80 -12.14
N ILE A 157 11.69 5.27 -11.74
CA ILE A 157 11.35 5.57 -10.35
C ILE A 157 11.50 4.36 -9.43
N ALA A 158 11.34 3.13 -9.94
CA ALA A 158 11.52 1.92 -9.15
C ALA A 158 12.94 1.80 -8.57
N GLN A 159 13.96 2.36 -9.24
CA GLN A 159 15.35 2.25 -8.83
C GLN A 159 15.68 3.03 -7.54
N GLN A 160 14.85 4.01 -7.17
CA GLN A 160 15.05 4.84 -5.98
C GLN A 160 14.08 4.50 -4.83
N ILE A 161 13.10 3.62 -5.06
CA ILE A 161 12.17 3.19 -4.02
C ILE A 161 12.93 2.42 -2.94
N ARG A 162 12.77 2.88 -1.70
CA ARG A 162 13.35 2.31 -0.47
C ARG A 162 12.34 1.54 0.35
N GLY A 163 11.09 1.98 0.34
CA GLY A 163 9.99 1.32 1.05
C GLY A 163 8.85 1.00 0.09
N LEU A 164 8.42 -0.25 0.08
CA LEU A 164 7.31 -0.70 -0.74
C LEU A 164 6.34 -1.47 0.14
N SER A 165 5.11 -0.98 0.23
CA SER A 165 3.99 -1.71 0.81
C SER A 165 2.97 -2.00 -0.28
N ILE A 166 2.63 -3.26 -0.43
CA ILE A 166 1.63 -3.75 -1.36
C ILE A 166 0.49 -4.24 -0.50
N GLY A 167 -0.57 -3.44 -0.48
CA GLY A 167 -1.76 -3.74 0.28
C GLY A 167 -2.99 -3.15 -0.39
N GLY A 168 -4.14 -3.64 0.02
CA GLY A 168 -5.41 -3.00 -0.29
C GLY A 168 -6.41 -3.88 -1.01
N TRP A 169 -7.63 -3.81 -0.48
CA TRP A 169 -8.94 -4.05 -1.10
C TRP A 169 -8.90 -4.80 -2.43
N ASN A 170 -8.95 -6.13 -2.32
CA ASN A 170 -9.10 -7.11 -3.38
C ASN A 170 -10.42 -6.87 -4.18
N TRP A 171 -10.46 -5.83 -5.02
CA TRP A 171 -11.38 -5.79 -6.16
C TRP A 171 -10.65 -6.23 -7.43
N GLU A 172 -9.98 -7.37 -7.34
CA GLU A 172 -9.48 -8.03 -8.53
C GLU A 172 -10.67 -8.64 -9.30
N SER A 173 -11.28 -7.82 -10.14
CA SER A 173 -11.85 -8.34 -11.37
C SER A 173 -10.70 -9.00 -12.13
N GLY A 174 -10.77 -10.31 -12.39
CA GLY A 174 -9.74 -11.15 -13.01
C GLY A 174 -9.27 -10.70 -14.40
N ARG A 175 -8.69 -9.51 -14.49
CA ARG A 175 -7.89 -9.10 -15.62
C ARG A 175 -6.52 -9.75 -15.45
N PRO A 176 -5.99 -10.37 -16.51
CA PRO A 176 -4.59 -10.76 -16.52
C PRO A 176 -3.77 -9.51 -16.20
N GLY A 177 -2.78 -9.66 -15.32
CA GLY A 177 -1.72 -8.66 -15.14
C GLY A 177 -1.08 -8.31 -16.48
N PRO A 178 -0.24 -7.27 -16.55
CA PRO A 178 0.47 -6.93 -17.77
C PRO A 178 1.03 -8.20 -18.43
N GLU A 179 0.65 -8.44 -19.69
CA GLU A 179 1.20 -9.53 -20.49
C GLU A 179 2.71 -9.52 -20.28
N LYS A 180 3.31 -10.68 -19.97
CA LYS A 180 4.76 -10.91 -19.81
C LYS A 180 5.54 -10.12 -20.86
N GLY A 181 5.84 -8.87 -20.53
CA GLY A 181 6.26 -7.85 -21.47
C GLY A 181 7.60 -7.39 -20.98
N SER A 182 8.64 -7.86 -21.67
CA SER A 182 10.06 -7.64 -21.39
C SER A 182 10.45 -7.90 -19.94
N THR A 183 11.01 -9.07 -19.68
CA THR A 183 11.89 -9.35 -18.54
C THR A 183 13.20 -8.55 -18.64
N ASP A 184 13.11 -7.27 -18.98
CA ASP A 184 14.18 -6.34 -18.63
C ASP A 184 14.32 -6.43 -17.12
N LYS A 185 15.54 -6.77 -16.70
CA LYS A 185 15.83 -7.15 -15.32
C LYS A 185 15.27 -6.10 -14.39
N LEU A 186 14.22 -6.47 -13.68
CA LEU A 186 13.71 -5.64 -12.61
C LEU A 186 14.87 -5.41 -11.63
N HIS A 187 15.14 -4.14 -11.33
CA HIS A 187 16.22 -3.75 -10.46
C HIS A 187 15.68 -2.77 -9.42
N LEU A 188 15.69 -3.21 -8.16
CA LEU A 188 15.25 -2.46 -6.98
C LEU A 188 16.44 -2.27 -6.01
N PRO A 189 17.54 -1.62 -6.46
CA PRO A 189 18.80 -1.58 -5.71
C PRO A 189 18.70 -0.86 -4.35
N GLU A 190 17.78 0.11 -4.27
CA GLU A 190 17.57 0.93 -3.07
C GLU A 190 16.51 0.36 -2.13
N LEU A 191 15.79 -0.71 -2.50
CA LEU A 191 14.73 -1.27 -1.67
C LEU A 191 15.31 -1.82 -0.36
N ARG A 192 14.77 -1.36 0.76
CA ARG A 192 15.15 -1.75 2.14
C ARG A 192 14.01 -2.40 2.89
N SER A 193 12.76 -2.00 2.65
CA SER A 193 11.58 -2.56 3.32
C SER A 193 10.52 -2.95 2.29
N LEU A 194 10.01 -4.18 2.43
CA LEU A 194 8.92 -4.74 1.64
C LEU A 194 7.82 -5.21 2.58
N GLU A 195 6.60 -4.74 2.35
CA GLU A 195 5.40 -5.14 3.08
C GLU A 195 4.38 -5.70 2.09
N ILE A 196 3.88 -6.90 2.35
CA ILE A 196 2.89 -7.61 1.55
C ILE A 196 1.70 -7.88 2.46
N GLN A 197 0.61 -7.15 2.24
CA GLN A 197 -0.69 -7.30 2.90
C GLN A 197 -1.69 -7.98 1.95
N GLU A 198 -1.25 -9.02 1.24
CA GLU A 198 -2.09 -9.87 0.38
C GLU A 198 -2.42 -11.16 1.14
N ASP A 199 -3.71 -11.41 1.35
CA ASP A 199 -4.23 -12.59 2.05
C ASP A 199 -4.23 -13.85 1.17
N ASN A 200 -4.26 -13.68 -0.15
CA ASN A 200 -4.09 -14.77 -1.10
C ASN A 200 -2.61 -15.20 -1.19
N VAL A 201 -2.25 -16.28 -0.50
CA VAL A 201 -0.89 -16.81 -0.46
C VAL A 201 -0.26 -17.02 -1.86
N PRO A 202 -0.93 -17.67 -2.83
CA PRO A 202 -0.40 -17.77 -4.20
C PRO A 202 0.01 -16.42 -4.81
N LYS A 203 -0.81 -15.36 -4.64
CA LYS A 203 -0.48 -14.02 -5.12
C LYS A 203 0.66 -13.37 -4.34
N ALA A 204 0.70 -13.55 -3.02
CA ALA A 204 1.83 -13.09 -2.21
C ALA A 204 3.14 -13.73 -2.67
N MET A 205 3.12 -15.02 -3.02
CA MET A 205 4.26 -15.72 -3.60
C MET A 205 4.67 -15.15 -4.97
N GLU A 206 3.73 -14.86 -5.88
CA GLU A 206 4.04 -14.19 -7.15
C GLU A 206 4.76 -12.84 -6.96
N ILE A 207 4.36 -12.07 -5.95
CA ILE A 207 5.00 -10.82 -5.59
C ILE A 207 6.43 -11.08 -5.10
N LEU A 208 6.63 -12.04 -4.19
CA LEU A 208 7.95 -12.39 -3.66
C LEU A 208 8.91 -12.88 -4.76
N GLU A 209 8.43 -13.74 -5.67
CA GLU A 209 9.17 -14.24 -6.82
C GLU A 209 9.63 -13.11 -7.75
N THR A 210 8.84 -12.04 -7.84
CA THR A 210 9.16 -10.86 -8.65
C THR A 210 10.14 -9.93 -7.93
N VAL A 211 9.90 -9.64 -6.65
CA VAL A 211 10.63 -8.61 -5.89
C VAL A 211 11.97 -9.09 -5.36
N LEU A 212 12.01 -10.23 -4.67
CA LEU A 212 13.20 -10.63 -3.91
C LEU A 212 14.45 -10.78 -4.79
N PRO A 213 14.37 -11.37 -6.01
CA PRO A 213 15.52 -11.41 -6.92
C PRO A 213 16.02 -10.04 -7.38
N ALA A 214 15.16 -9.02 -7.38
CA ALA A 214 15.48 -7.65 -7.79
C ALA A 214 15.98 -6.78 -6.63
N ALA A 215 15.82 -7.22 -5.38
CA ALA A 215 15.99 -6.44 -4.17
C ALA A 215 17.08 -7.00 -3.23
N ALA A 216 18.28 -7.26 -3.75
CA ALA A 216 19.38 -7.85 -2.96
C ALA A 216 19.79 -7.05 -1.71
N GLY A 217 19.37 -5.79 -1.62
CA GLY A 217 19.62 -4.92 -0.49
C GLY A 217 18.47 -4.82 0.52
N LEU A 218 17.45 -5.67 0.42
CA LEU A 218 16.31 -5.71 1.35
C LEU A 218 16.79 -6.02 2.76
N GLU A 219 16.27 -5.27 3.73
CA GLU A 219 16.61 -5.36 5.16
C GLU A 219 15.41 -5.84 5.99
N SER A 220 14.18 -5.50 5.58
CA SER A 220 12.93 -5.80 6.28
C SER A 220 11.89 -6.41 5.35
N LEU A 221 11.24 -7.50 5.78
CA LEU A 221 10.16 -8.16 5.06
C LEU A 221 8.94 -8.42 5.95
N TYR A 222 7.80 -7.84 5.60
CA TYR A 222 6.50 -8.17 6.19
C TYR A 222 5.66 -8.95 5.17
N THR A 223 5.23 -10.17 5.50
CA THR A 223 4.59 -11.07 4.53
C THR A 223 3.66 -12.07 5.23
N PRO A 224 2.60 -12.59 4.57
CA PRO A 224 1.78 -13.63 5.18
C PRO A 224 2.63 -14.85 5.54
N ALA A 225 2.23 -15.55 6.59
CA ALA A 225 2.80 -16.84 6.93
C ALA A 225 2.61 -17.83 5.78
N MET A 226 3.69 -18.50 5.37
CA MET A 226 3.63 -19.45 4.26
C MET A 226 3.16 -20.84 4.74
N PRO A 227 2.18 -21.47 4.06
CA PRO A 227 1.80 -22.84 4.35
C PRO A 227 2.90 -23.80 3.87
N HIS A 228 2.86 -25.03 4.39
CA HIS A 228 3.95 -26.02 4.23
C HIS A 228 4.38 -26.26 2.78
N ASN A 229 3.43 -26.27 1.85
CA ASN A 229 3.71 -26.50 0.43
C ASN A 229 4.57 -25.39 -0.22
N TYR A 230 4.66 -24.19 0.37
CA TYR A 230 5.49 -23.08 -0.13
C TYR A 230 6.81 -22.91 0.65
N HIS A 231 7.05 -23.65 1.74
CA HIS A 231 8.24 -23.44 2.59
C HIS A 231 9.54 -23.51 1.81
N LYS A 232 9.70 -24.54 0.97
CA LYS A 232 10.91 -24.72 0.19
C LYS A 232 11.15 -23.55 -0.77
N ASP A 233 10.12 -23.13 -1.48
CA ASP A 233 10.23 -22.06 -2.48
C ASP A 233 10.47 -20.71 -1.79
N PHE A 234 9.77 -20.45 -0.68
CA PHE A 234 9.99 -19.28 0.14
C PHE A 234 11.43 -19.19 0.67
N LEU A 235 11.97 -20.28 1.24
CA LEU A 235 13.35 -20.35 1.72
C LEU A 235 14.38 -20.10 0.60
N VAL A 236 14.12 -20.62 -0.61
CA VAL A 236 14.96 -20.33 -1.79
C VAL A 236 14.90 -18.84 -2.13
N LEU A 237 13.72 -18.23 -2.10
CA LEU A 237 13.56 -16.80 -2.42
C LEU A 237 14.33 -15.90 -1.43
N LEU A 238 14.34 -16.23 -0.14
CA LEU A 238 15.09 -15.48 0.88
C LEU A 238 16.61 -15.45 0.60
N THR A 239 17.15 -16.42 -0.14
CA THR A 239 18.58 -16.41 -0.50
C THR A 239 18.97 -15.25 -1.43
N HIS A 240 18.00 -14.64 -2.11
CA HIS A 240 18.23 -13.46 -2.95
C HIS A 240 18.45 -12.17 -2.14
N THR A 241 18.11 -12.16 -0.85
CA THR A 241 18.16 -10.99 0.02
C THR A 241 19.16 -11.21 1.17
N PRO A 242 20.48 -11.26 0.91
CA PRO A 242 21.48 -11.57 1.92
C PRO A 242 21.64 -10.50 3.02
N LYS A 243 20.99 -9.33 2.86
CA LYS A 243 20.99 -8.25 3.85
C LYS A 243 19.76 -8.24 4.74
N LEU A 244 18.87 -9.21 4.59
CA LEU A 244 17.64 -9.28 5.35
C LEU A 244 17.96 -9.48 6.83
N GLN A 245 17.45 -8.58 7.66
CA GLN A 245 17.68 -8.52 9.10
C GLN A 245 16.43 -8.90 9.87
N ASP A 246 15.26 -8.48 9.38
CA ASP A 246 13.98 -8.76 10.02
C ASP A 246 12.96 -9.34 9.04
N ILE A 247 12.20 -10.32 9.53
CA ILE A 247 10.99 -10.83 8.88
C ILE A 247 9.85 -10.83 9.88
N CYS A 248 8.77 -10.17 9.52
CA CYS A 248 7.50 -10.27 10.21
C CYS A 248 6.55 -11.15 9.39
N LEU A 249 6.24 -12.32 9.92
CA LEU A 249 5.21 -13.20 9.38
C LEU A 249 3.88 -12.84 10.03
N TRP A 250 2.82 -12.63 9.24
CA TRP A 250 1.49 -12.39 9.80
C TRP A 250 0.52 -13.50 9.43
N ASN A 251 -0.37 -13.82 10.34
CA ASN A 251 -1.46 -14.76 10.14
C ASN A 251 -2.76 -14.09 10.60
N TYR A 252 -3.75 -13.98 9.72
CA TYR A 252 -5.11 -13.65 10.16
C TYR A 252 -5.79 -14.93 10.59
N ASP A 253 -6.18 -14.98 11.86
CA ASP A 253 -6.86 -16.14 12.41
C ASP A 253 -8.36 -16.12 12.06
N SER A 254 -8.85 -17.27 11.58
CA SER A 254 -10.17 -17.85 11.84
C SER A 254 -11.47 -17.53 11.05
N ASP A 255 -11.64 -16.46 10.27
CA ASP A 255 -12.98 -16.24 9.62
C ASP A 255 -13.10 -16.75 8.16
N PHE A 256 -11.98 -16.87 7.43
CA PHE A 256 -11.98 -17.44 6.08
C PHE A 256 -11.47 -18.89 6.12
N ASN A 257 -12.38 -19.84 6.33
CA ASN A 257 -12.19 -21.29 6.15
C ASN A 257 -11.93 -21.69 4.68
N GLY A 258 -11.13 -20.90 3.96
CA GLY A 258 -10.60 -21.26 2.66
C GLY A 258 -9.49 -22.30 2.83
N LYS A 259 -9.39 -23.24 1.89
CA LYS A 259 -8.25 -24.17 1.81
C LYS A 259 -6.90 -23.47 1.60
N ASP A 260 -6.96 -22.17 1.31
CA ASP A 260 -5.83 -21.28 1.01
C ASP A 260 -5.53 -20.28 2.13
N ALA A 261 -6.14 -20.46 3.33
CA ALA A 261 -5.81 -19.63 4.49
C ALA A 261 -4.32 -19.79 4.87
N PRO A 262 -3.64 -18.73 5.34
CA PRO A 262 -2.18 -18.68 5.47
C PRO A 262 -1.61 -19.85 6.27
N VAL A 263 -2.27 -20.31 7.34
CA VAL A 263 -1.97 -21.61 7.97
C VAL A 263 -3.17 -22.12 8.76
N PRO A 264 -3.61 -23.39 8.62
CA PRO A 264 -4.28 -24.09 9.71
C PRO A 264 -3.26 -24.33 10.83
N SER A 265 -3.59 -23.92 12.06
CA SER A 265 -2.81 -24.13 13.29
C SER A 265 -2.00 -25.45 13.36
N GLY A 266 -0.75 -25.40 13.83
CA GLY A 266 0.02 -26.58 14.28
C GLY A 266 1.17 -27.08 13.37
N PHE A 267 2.28 -27.45 14.02
CA PHE A 267 3.53 -28.12 13.55
C PHE A 267 4.31 -27.50 12.37
N ASN A 268 3.68 -27.22 11.24
CA ASN A 268 4.39 -26.78 10.02
C ASN A 268 5.12 -25.44 10.22
N ARG A 269 4.61 -24.56 11.09
CA ARG A 269 5.20 -23.24 11.31
C ARG A 269 6.52 -23.26 12.06
N ILE A 270 6.63 -24.08 13.11
CA ILE A 270 7.88 -24.23 13.86
C ILE A 270 8.96 -24.75 12.90
N GLU A 271 8.60 -25.66 12.00
CA GLU A 271 9.51 -26.14 10.96
C GLU A 271 10.02 -25.01 10.06
N LEU A 272 9.15 -24.10 9.60
CA LEU A 272 9.58 -22.96 8.79
C LEU A 272 10.53 -22.04 9.57
N VAL A 273 10.18 -21.66 10.81
CA VAL A 273 11.02 -20.77 11.63
C VAL A 273 12.36 -21.43 11.94
N VAL A 274 12.37 -22.72 12.28
CA VAL A 274 13.59 -23.49 12.50
C VAL A 274 14.42 -23.54 11.22
N ALA A 275 13.84 -23.87 10.07
CA ALA A 275 14.55 -23.89 8.79
C ALA A 275 15.12 -22.52 8.42
N MET A 276 14.38 -21.44 8.67
CA MET A 276 14.86 -20.07 8.47
C MET A 276 16.03 -19.75 9.39
N LYS A 277 15.96 -20.13 10.67
CA LYS A 277 17.06 -19.91 11.63
C LYS A 277 18.29 -20.78 11.33
N ASP A 278 18.10 -21.98 10.80
CA ASP A 278 19.19 -22.84 10.37
C ASP A 278 19.92 -22.24 9.15
N MET A 279 19.18 -21.61 8.22
CA MET A 279 19.74 -20.96 7.03
C MET A 279 20.27 -19.55 7.30
N PHE A 280 19.62 -18.81 8.20
CA PHE A 280 19.86 -17.39 8.50
C PHE A 280 19.86 -17.18 10.02
N PRO A 281 20.94 -17.53 10.73
CA PRO A 281 20.97 -17.53 12.21
C PRO A 281 20.68 -16.16 12.84
N ASP A 282 21.17 -15.10 12.20
CA ASP A 282 21.08 -13.72 12.68
C ASP A 282 19.74 -13.05 12.34
N LEU A 283 18.87 -13.71 11.55
CA LEU A 283 17.60 -13.16 11.10
C LEU A 283 16.60 -13.01 12.24
N GLU A 284 16.15 -11.82 12.55
CA GLU A 284 15.06 -11.60 13.49
C GLU A 284 13.73 -12.01 12.86
N ILE A 285 12.97 -12.84 13.57
CA ILE A 285 11.68 -13.37 13.07
C ILE A 285 10.62 -12.99 14.09
N GLU A 286 9.74 -12.09 13.70
CA GLU A 286 8.51 -11.75 14.41
C GLU A 286 7.33 -12.47 13.76
N CYS A 287 6.33 -12.76 14.58
CA CYS A 287 5.14 -13.42 14.14
C CYS A 287 3.91 -12.75 14.76
N LEU A 288 3.01 -12.19 13.94
CA LEU A 288 1.79 -11.49 14.36
C LEU A 288 0.52 -12.28 14.05
N GLY A 289 -0.45 -12.27 14.99
CA GLY A 289 -1.70 -13.03 14.89
C GLY A 289 -1.92 -13.96 16.09
N ASP A 290 -3.04 -14.67 16.11
CA ASP A 290 -3.21 -15.84 16.98
C ASP A 290 -2.46 -17.02 16.34
N TRP A 291 -1.68 -17.68 17.18
CA TRP A 291 -0.60 -18.60 16.79
C TRP A 291 -0.60 -19.88 17.62
N ASP A 292 -1.56 -19.98 18.55
CA ASP A 292 -1.73 -21.07 19.53
C ASP A 292 -2.67 -22.17 19.02
#